data_AF-X0ZDP6-F1
#
_entry.id   AF-X0ZDP6-F1
#
_cell.length_a   1.000
_cell.length_b   1.000
_cell.length_c   1.000
_cell.angle_alpha   90.00
_cell.angle_beta   90.00
_cell.angle_gamma   90.00
#
_symmetry.space_group_name_H-M   'P 1'
#
loop_
_entity.id
_entity.type
_entity.pdbx_description
1 polymer ?
#
loop_
_entity_poly.entity_id
_entity_poly.type
_entity_poly.pdbx_seq_one_letter_code
_entity_poly.pdbx_strand_id
1 'polypeptide(L)' 'MTAVYDIGTDEVNEKQADFTRDGVINLGDFALFSHSWRTGTGDEQWYVLCDLFEDGQIDLDDLAEFVINWLWQATWYGD' A
#
# COMPACT_ATOMS: atom_id res chain seq x y z
N MET A 1 -33.43 12.39 -17.68
CA MET A 1 -32.38 12.93 -16.81
C MET A 1 -31.56 11.74 -16.36
N THR A 2 -30.54 11.40 -17.12
CA THR A 2 -29.70 10.22 -16.84
C THR A 2 -28.73 10.64 -15.75
N ALA A 3 -28.88 10.07 -14.56
CA ALA A 3 -27.84 10.21 -13.54
C ALA A 3 -26.59 9.56 -14.13
N VAL A 4 -25.61 10.38 -14.49
CA VAL A 4 -24.25 9.91 -14.70
C VAL A 4 -23.78 9.52 -13.31
N TYR A 5 -23.92 8.23 -12.98
CA TYR A 5 -23.17 7.62 -11.90
C TYR A 5 -21.71 7.65 -12.33
N ASP A 6 -21.05 8.75 -12.02
CA ASP A 6 -19.61 8.80 -11.94
C ASP A 6 -19.23 8.03 -10.67
N ILE A 7 -19.21 6.69 -10.77
CA ILE A 7 -18.37 5.88 -9.90
C ILE A 7 -16.95 6.31 -10.29
N GLY A 8 -16.47 7.34 -9.62
CA GLY A 8 -15.13 7.86 -9.74
C GLY A 8 -14.17 6.77 -9.28
N THR A 9 -13.87 5.86 -10.20
CA THR A 9 -12.57 5.21 -10.28
C THR A 9 -11.60 6.30 -10.74
N ASP A 10 -11.24 7.25 -9.86
CA ASP A 10 -10.17 8.22 -10.12
C ASP A 10 -8.79 7.61 -9.78
N GLU A 11 -8.58 6.40 -10.27
CA GLU A 11 -7.27 5.75 -10.27
C GLU A 11 -6.23 6.66 -10.93
N VAL A 12 -5.43 7.35 -10.11
CA VAL A 12 -4.04 7.69 -10.48
C VAL A 12 -3.08 7.97 -9.32
N ASN A 13 -3.52 8.11 -8.07
CA ASN A 13 -2.61 8.54 -7.01
C ASN A 13 -2.35 7.49 -5.92
N GLU A 14 -3.27 6.58 -5.60
CA GLU A 14 -3.03 5.65 -4.48
C GLU A 14 -1.84 4.71 -4.77
N LYS A 15 -0.81 4.78 -3.92
CA LYS A 15 0.35 3.91 -3.97
C LYS A 15 0.05 2.65 -3.17
N GLN A 16 0.40 1.48 -3.69
CA GLN A 16 0.19 0.20 -2.98
C GLN A 16 0.78 0.21 -1.56
N ALA A 17 1.90 0.90 -1.36
CA ALA A 17 2.58 1.06 -0.07
C ALA A 17 1.83 1.94 0.96
N ASP A 18 0.73 2.61 0.58
CA ASP A 18 -0.23 3.23 1.51
C ASP A 18 -1.23 2.17 1.99
N PHE A 19 -0.76 1.32 2.91
CA PHE A 19 -1.52 0.19 3.43
C PHE A 19 -2.66 0.64 4.34
N THR A 20 -2.50 1.78 5.02
CA THR A 20 -3.52 2.35 5.90
C THR A 20 -4.62 3.10 5.13
N ARG A 21 -4.36 3.45 3.87
CA ARG A 21 -5.24 4.23 2.99
C ARG A 21 -5.60 5.58 3.59
N ASP A 22 -4.65 6.18 4.31
CA ASP A 22 -4.80 7.50 4.90
C ASP A 22 -4.27 8.61 3.98
N GLY A 23 -3.74 8.25 2.82
CA GLY A 23 -3.22 9.16 1.81
C GLY A 23 -1.76 9.56 2.07
N VAL A 24 -1.04 8.91 2.99
CA VAL A 24 0.37 9.20 3.25
C VAL A 24 1.16 7.93 3.59
N ILE A 25 2.28 7.71 2.89
CA ILE A 25 3.16 6.58 3.24
C ILE A 25 4.08 6.99 4.39
N ASN A 26 3.85 6.44 5.57
CA ASN A 26 4.62 6.74 6.78
C ASN A 26 4.82 5.53 7.70
N LEU A 27 5.15 5.79 8.97
CA LEU A 27 5.41 4.75 9.96
C LEU A 27 4.17 3.91 10.30
N GLY A 28 2.96 4.40 10.03
CA GLY A 28 1.71 3.64 10.13
C GLY A 28 1.69 2.47 9.14
N ASP A 29 2.03 2.73 7.88
CA ASP A 29 2.15 1.69 6.86
C ASP A 29 3.33 0.77 7.16
N PHE A 30 4.46 1.34 7.60
CA PHE A 30 5.60 0.52 8.01
C PHE A 30 5.28 -0.42 9.18
N ALA A 31 4.38 -0.03 10.10
CA ALA A 31 3.95 -0.91 11.18
C ALA A 31 3.20 -2.13 10.63
N LEU A 32 2.30 -1.95 9.66
CA LEU A 32 1.61 -3.06 8.97
C LEU A 32 2.58 -3.94 8.17
N PHE A 33 3.52 -3.32 7.47
CA PHE A 33 4.60 -4.03 6.78
C PHE A 33 5.43 -4.88 7.74
N SER A 34 5.85 -4.31 8.86
CA SER A 34 6.67 -4.99 9.87
C SER A 34 5.94 -6.15 10.56
N HIS A 35 4.61 -6.10 10.65
CA HIS A 35 3.80 -7.19 11.18
C HIS A 35 3.85 -8.43 10.28
N SER A 36 3.99 -8.20 8.97
CA SER A 36 4.00 -9.25 7.94
C SER A 36 5.42 -9.63 7.50
N TRP A 37 6.45 -9.10 8.18
CA TRP A 37 7.85 -9.26 7.79
C TRP A 37 8.31 -10.72 7.81
N ARG A 38 8.96 -11.16 6.73
CA ARG A 38 9.48 -12.53 6.51
C ARG A 38 8.39 -13.60 6.56
N THR A 39 7.21 -13.27 6.04
CA THR A 39 6.12 -14.21 5.81
C THR A 39 5.92 -14.41 4.31
N GLY A 40 5.34 -15.54 3.93
CA GLY A 40 4.99 -15.84 2.55
C GLY A 40 3.60 -16.46 2.42
N THR A 41 3.19 -16.74 1.18
CA THR A 41 1.88 -17.34 0.90
C THR A 41 1.63 -18.59 1.76
N GLY A 42 0.60 -18.52 2.61
CA GLY A 42 0.19 -19.61 3.50
C GLY A 42 0.54 -19.40 4.97
N ASP A 43 1.37 -18.41 5.30
CA ASP A 43 1.60 -17.98 6.68
C ASP A 43 0.41 -17.16 7.20
N GLU A 44 0.08 -17.29 8.49
CA GLU A 44 -1.06 -16.62 9.12
C GLU A 44 -0.92 -15.08 9.09
N GLN A 45 0.31 -14.59 9.16
CA GLN A 45 0.64 -13.17 9.19
C GLN A 45 0.97 -12.60 7.80
N TRP A 46 0.81 -13.41 6.74
CA TRP A 46 1.04 -12.95 5.38
C TRP A 46 -0.06 -11.99 4.95
N TYR A 47 0.36 -10.78 4.58
CA TYR A 47 -0.54 -9.76 4.06
C TYR A 47 -0.17 -9.44 2.62
N VAL A 48 -1.03 -9.86 1.69
CA VAL A 48 -0.79 -9.75 0.24
C VAL A 48 -0.41 -8.36 -0.24
N LEU A 49 -0.88 -7.28 0.41
CA LEU A 49 -0.53 -5.93 -0.02
C LEU A 49 0.94 -5.58 0.27
N CYS A 50 1.56 -6.24 1.26
CA CYS A 50 2.96 -6.02 1.63
C CYS A 50 3.97 -6.79 0.76
N ASP A 51 3.51 -7.72 -0.09
CA ASP A 51 4.30 -8.34 -1.17
C ASP A 51 4.29 -7.38 -2.37
N LEU A 52 5.15 -6.37 -2.29
CA LEU A 52 5.29 -5.28 -3.25
C LEU A 52 6.12 -5.70 -4.47
N PHE A 53 7.03 -6.65 -4.29
CA PHE A 53 7.86 -7.21 -5.36
C PHE A 53 7.16 -8.36 -6.11
N GLU A 54 6.03 -8.84 -5.59
CA GLU A 54 5.16 -9.89 -6.15
C GLU A 54 5.86 -11.24 -6.34
N ASP A 55 6.76 -11.61 -5.41
CA ASP A 55 7.50 -12.87 -5.45
C ASP A 55 6.95 -13.94 -4.48
N GLY A 56 5.90 -13.59 -3.73
CA GLY A 56 5.25 -14.46 -2.77
C GLY A 56 5.91 -14.48 -1.39
N GLN A 57 6.91 -13.64 -1.15
CA GLN A 57 7.56 -13.40 0.13
C GLN A 57 7.46 -11.91 0.51
N ILE A 58 7.60 -11.62 1.80
CA ILE A 58 7.72 -10.24 2.29
C ILE A 58 9.11 -10.10 2.88
N ASP A 59 10.04 -9.51 2.13
CA ASP A 59 11.44 -9.38 2.49
C ASP A 59 12.08 -8.05 2.06
N LEU A 60 13.41 -8.06 1.92
CA LEU A 60 14.17 -6.86 1.61
C LEU A 60 13.85 -6.27 0.24
N ASP A 61 13.42 -7.07 -0.73
CA ASP A 61 13.03 -6.58 -2.04
C ASP A 61 11.72 -5.76 -1.93
N ASP A 62 10.75 -6.22 -1.14
CA ASP A 62 9.55 -5.43 -0.83
C ASP A 62 9.85 -4.18 -0.02
N LEU A 63 10.79 -4.25 0.93
CA LEU A 63 11.21 -3.07 1.68
C LEU A 63 11.86 -2.03 0.76
N ALA A 64 12.62 -2.47 -0.26
CA ALA A 64 13.19 -1.59 -1.25
C ALA A 64 12.09 -0.88 -2.07
N GLU A 65 11.06 -1.59 -2.49
CA GLU A 65 9.90 -1.00 -3.18
C GLU A 65 9.09 -0.06 -2.27
N PHE A 66 8.92 -0.41 -1.00
CA PHE A 66 8.24 0.42 -0.01
C PHE A 66 8.92 1.80 0.13
N VAL A 67 10.24 1.82 0.29
CA VAL A 67 10.98 3.07 0.56
C VAL A 67 11.08 4.00 -0.66
N ILE A 68 10.85 3.51 -1.89
CA ILE A 68 10.79 4.36 -3.10
C ILE A 68 9.72 5.45 -2.95
N ASN A 69 8.62 5.13 -2.27
CA ASN A 69 7.51 6.04 -2.06
C ASN A 69 7.43 6.57 -0.62
N TRP A 70 8.51 6.48 0.16
CA TRP A 70 8.52 6.96 1.55
C TRP A 70 8.15 8.44 1.64
N LEU A 71 7.21 8.78 2.52
CA LEU A 71 6.63 10.13 2.67
C LEU A 71 5.89 10.66 1.44
N TRP A 72 5.55 9.80 0.48
CA TRP A 72 4.59 10.16 -0.55
C TRP A 72 3.23 10.52 0.07
N GLN A 73 2.52 11.46 -0.54
CA GLN A 73 1.22 11.93 -0.11
C GLN A 73 0.27 12.01 -1.31
N ALA A 74 -0.98 11.61 -1.10
CA ALA A 74 -2.06 11.80 -2.05
C ALA A 74 -2.36 13.29 -2.25
N THR A 75 -2.88 13.64 -3.41
CA THR A 75 -3.18 15.04 -3.74
C THR A 75 -4.25 15.67 -2.85
N TRP A 76 -5.09 14.83 -2.22
CA TRP A 76 -6.15 15.24 -1.30
C TRP A 76 -5.72 15.17 0.18
N TYR A 77 -4.48 14.76 0.47
CA TYR A 77 -4.00 14.61 1.84
C TYR A 77 -3.87 15.98 2.52
N GLY A 78 -4.71 16.23 3.52
CA GLY A 78 -4.70 17.46 4.30
C GLY A 78 -5.56 18.62 3.78
N ASP A 79 -6.38 18.38 2.75
CA ASP A 79 -7.43 19.31 2.27
C ASP A 79 -8.65 19.40 3.20
#